data_AF-A0A4Q3XHW5-F1
#
_entry.id   AF-A0A4Q3XHW5-F1
#
_cell.length_a   1.000
_cell.length_b   1.000
_cell.length_c   1.000
_cell.angle_alpha   90.00
_cell.angle_beta   90.00
_cell.angle_gamma   90.00
#
_symmetry.space_group_name_H-M   'P 1'
#
loop_
_entity.id
_entity.type
_entity.pdbx_description
1 polymer ?
#
loop_
_entity_poly.entity_id
_entity_poly.type
_entity_poly.pdbx_seq_one_letter_code
_entity_poly.pdbx_strand_id
1 'polypeptide(L)'
;MYETHATVVGTVITNPVKRQTTNGEEVLSFRMASNTRRKDAVTGEWTDGATLYLTVSCWRRLVTGVGASIMKGDPVMVAGELRTNEYTTKEGVPRSDLELRAT
;
A
#
# COMPACT_ATOMS: atom_id res chain seq x y z
N MET A 1 -17.77 3.78 -13.85
CA MET A 1 -16.45 3.22 -14.22
C MET A 1 -15.52 4.39 -14.47
N TYR A 2 -15.01 4.96 -13.38
CA TYR A 2 -14.05 6.08 -13.35
C TYR A 2 -13.05 5.86 -12.21
N GLU A 3 -12.82 4.59 -11.87
CA GLU A 3 -11.96 4.18 -10.77
C GLU A 3 -10.51 4.50 -11.12
N THR A 4 -9.80 5.14 -10.18
CA THR A 4 -8.38 5.52 -10.38
C THR A 4 -7.50 4.30 -10.24
N HIS A 5 -7.06 3.74 -11.36
CA HIS A 5 -6.13 2.61 -11.37
C HIS A 5 -4.68 3.09 -11.37
N ALA A 6 -3.84 2.41 -10.60
CA ALA A 6 -2.41 2.64 -10.59
C ALA A 6 -1.65 1.32 -10.40
N THR A 7 -0.37 1.36 -10.80
CA THR A 7 0.59 0.31 -10.49
C THR A 7 1.77 0.94 -9.77
N VAL A 8 2.07 0.44 -8.58
CA VAL A 8 3.11 1.00 -7.70
C VAL A 8 4.13 -0.06 -7.36
N VAL A 9 5.40 0.26 -7.55
CA VAL A 9 6.54 -0.58 -7.18
C VAL A 9 7.14 -0.04 -5.88
N GLY A 10 7.46 -0.90 -4.94
CA GLY A 10 8.05 -0.48 -3.67
C GLY A 10 8.39 -1.66 -2.78
N THR A 11 8.46 -1.38 -1.48
CA THR A 11 8.87 -2.36 -0.46
C THR A 11 7.82 -2.43 0.64
N VAL A 12 7.54 -3.64 1.13
CA VAL A 12 6.67 -3.86 2.29
C VAL A 12 7.36 -3.36 3.56
N ILE A 13 6.75 -2.41 4.27
CA ILE A 13 7.37 -1.79 5.46
C ILE A 13 6.76 -2.23 6.80
N THR A 14 5.62 -2.94 6.75
CA THR A 14 5.00 -3.57 7.93
C THR A 14 4.72 -5.04 7.64
N ASN A 15 4.77 -5.89 8.67
CA ASN A 15 4.32 -7.27 8.51
C ASN A 15 2.87 -7.30 8.02
N PRO A 16 2.53 -8.10 7.00
CA PRO A 16 1.16 -8.25 6.56
C PRO A 16 0.26 -8.75 7.67
N VAL A 17 -0.91 -8.12 7.82
CA VAL A 17 -1.90 -8.45 8.84
C VAL A 17 -3.14 -8.96 8.14
N LYS A 18 -3.54 -10.18 8.47
CA LYS A 18 -4.83 -10.76 8.07
C LYS A 18 -5.89 -10.39 9.12
N ARG A 19 -7.01 -9.85 8.67
CA ARG A 19 -8.18 -9.54 9.49
C ARG A 19 -9.45 -10.07 8.83
N GLN A 20 -10.46 -10.35 9.64
CA GLN A 20 -11.80 -10.70 9.18
C GLN A 20 -12.71 -9.50 9.43
N THR A 21 -13.51 -9.14 8.44
CA THR A 21 -14.51 -8.08 8.58
C THR A 21 -15.73 -8.59 9.35
N THR A 22 -16.58 -7.69 9.83
CA THR A 22 -17.85 -8.02 10.49
C THR A 22 -18.76 -8.90 9.61
N ASN A 23 -18.61 -8.79 8.28
CA ASN A 23 -19.39 -9.55 7.31
C ASN A 23 -18.75 -10.92 6.97
N GLY A 24 -17.70 -11.33 7.68
CA GLY A 24 -17.01 -12.62 7.49
C GLY A 24 -15.99 -12.62 6.35
N GLU A 25 -15.89 -11.55 5.55
CA GLU A 25 -14.89 -11.46 4.48
C GLU A 25 -13.48 -11.30 5.05
N GLU A 26 -12.53 -12.06 4.51
CA GLU A 26 -11.12 -11.94 4.84
C GLU A 26 -10.44 -10.85 4.01
N VAL A 27 -9.58 -10.07 4.67
CA VAL A 27 -8.72 -9.07 4.05
C VAL A 27 -7.33 -9.14 4.67
N LEU A 28 -6.31 -9.02 3.83
CA LEU A 28 -4.93 -8.89 4.24
C LEU A 28 -4.45 -7.49 3.88
N SER A 29 -3.79 -6.82 4.82
CA SER A 29 -3.30 -5.47 4.62
C SER A 29 -1.87 -5.31 5.10
N PHE A 30 -1.11 -4.47 4.40
CA PHE A 30 0.25 -4.07 4.77
C PHE A 30 0.51 -2.65 4.29
N ARG A 31 1.49 -1.98 4.91
CA ARG A 31 2.01 -0.70 4.42
C ARG A 31 3.17 -0.97 3.46
N MET A 32 3.24 -0.19 2.39
CA MET A 32 4.40 -0.16 1.50
C MET A 32 4.97 1.25 1.37
N ALA A 33 6.24 1.32 0.98
CA ALA A 33 6.92 2.55 0.60
C ALA A 33 7.45 2.44 -0.83
N SER A 34 7.21 3.46 -1.65
CA SER A 34 7.79 3.63 -2.97
C SER A 34 8.75 4.82 -2.92
N ASN A 35 10.04 4.55 -2.93
CA ASN A 35 11.09 5.57 -2.87
C ASN A 35 11.42 6.06 -4.28
N THR A 36 11.16 7.34 -4.56
CA THR A 36 11.59 7.94 -5.83
C THR A 36 13.11 8.15 -5.78
N ARG A 37 13.81 7.83 -6.86
CA ARG A 37 15.22 8.17 -7.05
C ARG A 37 15.29 9.22 -8.13
N ARG A 38 16.01 10.33 -7.90
CA ARG A 38 16.23 11.37 -8.91
C ARG A 38 17.73 11.60 -9.11
N LYS A 39 18.13 11.89 -10.35
CA LYS A 39 19.51 12.27 -10.64
C LYS A 39 19.66 13.76 -10.40
N ASP A 40 20.61 14.15 -9.55
CA ASP A 40 20.96 15.55 -9.34
C ASP A 40 21.57 16.12 -10.62
N ALA A 41 21.09 17.28 -11.05
CA ALA A 41 21.50 17.90 -12.31
C ALA A 41 22.90 18.54 -12.25
N VAL A 42 23.39 18.88 -11.05
CA VAL A 42 24.68 19.53 -10.83
C VAL A 42 25.76 18.48 -10.58
N THR A 43 25.52 17.53 -9.67
CA THR A 43 26.52 16.53 -9.28
C THR A 43 26.48 15.27 -10.14
N GLY A 44 25.35 15.01 -10.82
CA GLY A 44 25.13 13.79 -11.59
C GLY A 44 24.87 12.55 -10.73
N GLU A 45 24.77 12.68 -9.41
CA GLU A 45 24.54 11.56 -8.49
C GLU A 45 23.06 11.24 -8.33
N TRP A 46 22.75 9.97 -8.03
CA TRP A 46 21.40 9.57 -7.66
C TRP A 46 21.13 9.92 -6.20
N THR A 47 20.13 10.78 -5.99
CA THR A 47 19.65 11.17 -4.67
C THR A 47 18.25 10.62 -4.44
N ASP A 48 17.95 10.35 -3.18
CA ASP A 48 16.61 9.93 -2.79
C ASP A 48 15.66 11.13 -2.85
N GLY A 49 14.50 10.91 -3.47
CA GLY A 49 13.43 11.88 -3.61
C GLY A 49 12.29 11.64 -2.61
N ALA A 50 11.10 12.11 -2.97
CA ALA A 50 9.91 11.87 -2.18
C ALA A 50 9.59 10.37 -2.09
N THR A 51 9.14 9.95 -0.91
CA THR A 51 8.65 8.59 -0.67
C THR A 51 7.13 8.62 -0.59
N LEU A 52 6.49 7.79 -1.43
CA LEU A 52 5.06 7.53 -1.36
C LEU A 52 4.80 6.39 -0.37
N TYR A 53 3.94 6.63 0.61
CA TYR A 53 3.49 5.61 1.56
C TYR A 53 2.03 5.26 1.28
N LEU A 54 1.74 3.96 1.20
CA LEU A 54 0.41 3.45 0.88
C LEU A 54 0.05 2.31 1.83
N THR A 55 -1.22 2.22 2.17
CA THR A 55 -1.80 0.96 2.65
C THR A 55 -2.23 0.14 1.45
N VAL A 56 -1.81 -1.11 1.36
CA VAL A 56 -2.30 -2.06 0.36
C VAL A 56 -3.33 -2.97 1.03
N SER A 57 -4.48 -3.17 0.38
CA SER A 57 -5.47 -4.16 0.81
C SER A 57 -5.69 -5.23 -0.25
N CYS A 58 -5.60 -6.49 0.18
CA CYS A 58 -5.78 -7.69 -0.62
C CYS A 58 -7.04 -8.42 -0.13
N TRP A 59 -7.93 -8.76 -1.05
CA TRP A 59 -9.22 -9.36 -0.73
C TRP A 59 -9.37 -10.75 -1.36
N ARG A 60 -10.23 -11.58 -0.78
CA ARG A 60 -10.62 -12.90 -1.34
C ARG A 60 -9.37 -13.74 -1.68
N ARG A 61 -9.25 -14.22 -2.93
CA ARG A 61 -8.17 -15.10 -3.39
C ARG A 61 -6.77 -14.51 -3.15
N LEU A 62 -6.61 -13.19 -3.18
CA LEU A 62 -5.31 -12.56 -2.95
C LEU A 62 -4.83 -12.74 -1.50
N VAL A 63 -5.74 -12.88 -0.53
CA VAL A 63 -5.38 -13.05 0.89
C VAL A 63 -4.48 -14.26 1.09
N THR A 64 -4.83 -15.40 0.51
CA THR A 64 -4.08 -16.65 0.67
C THR A 64 -2.73 -16.59 -0.04
N GLY A 65 -2.70 -16.15 -1.30
CA GLY A 65 -1.47 -16.10 -2.09
C GLY A 65 -0.47 -15.08 -1.54
N VAL A 66 -0.92 -13.84 -1.30
CA VAL A 66 -0.06 -12.78 -0.78
C VAL A 66 0.39 -13.09 0.64
N GLY A 67 -0.53 -13.55 1.51
CA GLY A 67 -0.20 -13.87 2.89
C GLY A 67 0.82 -15.00 3.07
N ALA A 68 0.95 -15.89 2.10
CA ALA A 68 1.97 -16.94 2.09
C ALA A 68 3.29 -16.51 1.44
N SER A 69 3.32 -15.39 0.72
CA SER A 69 4.41 -15.04 -0.19
C SER A 69 5.23 -13.83 0.25
N ILE A 70 4.68 -12.94 1.07
CA ILE A 70 5.36 -11.69 1.44
C ILE A 70 5.49 -11.47 2.95
N MET A 71 6.56 -10.80 3.34
CA MET A 71 6.88 -10.32 4.67
C MET A 71 7.44 -8.88 4.61
N LYS A 72 7.64 -8.28 5.78
CA LYS A 72 8.31 -6.97 5.87
C LYS A 72 9.70 -7.05 5.25
N GLY A 73 10.01 -6.10 4.37
CA GLY A 73 11.27 -6.00 3.64
C GLY A 73 11.18 -6.48 2.21
N ASP A 74 10.12 -7.19 1.83
CA ASP A 74 10.03 -7.75 0.49
C ASP A 74 9.72 -6.68 -0.57
N PRO A 75 10.36 -6.76 -1.74
CA PRO A 75 10.01 -5.93 -2.88
C PRO A 75 8.67 -6.39 -3.48
N VAL A 76 7.83 -5.43 -3.84
CA VAL A 76 6.49 -5.69 -4.37
C VAL A 76 6.16 -4.75 -5.53
N MET A 77 5.36 -5.24 -6.47
CA MET A 77 4.67 -4.46 -7.49
C MET A 77 3.17 -4.71 -7.31
N VAL A 78 2.42 -3.64 -7.04
CA VAL A 78 1.00 -3.72 -6.70
C VAL A 78 0.21 -2.94 -7.74
N ALA A 79 -0.70 -3.63 -8.42
CA ALA A 79 -1.66 -3.03 -9.33
C ALA A 79 -3.06 -3.10 -8.73
N GLY A 80 -3.84 -2.04 -8.93
CA GLY A 80 -5.21 -2.00 -8.45
C GLY A 80 -5.77 -0.58 -8.41
N GLU A 81 -6.75 -0.39 -7.54
CA GLU A 81 -7.52 0.85 -7.43
C GLU A 81 -7.03 1.70 -6.26
N LEU A 82 -6.65 2.95 -6.53
CA LEU A 82 -6.32 3.95 -5.52
C LEU A 82 -7.57 4.56 -4.93
N ARG A 83 -7.60 4.68 -3.61
CA ARG A 83 -8.69 5.24 -2.84
C ARG A 83 -8.17 6.08 -1.68
N THR A 84 -8.92 7.11 -1.37
CA THR A 84 -8.78 7.82 -0.10
C THR A 84 -9.65 7.12 0.93
N ASN A 85 -9.04 6.59 1.98
CA ASN A 85 -9.75 6.02 3.12
C ASN A 85 -9.87 7.08 4.22
N GLU A 86 -11.08 7.58 4.42
CA GLU A 86 -11.39 8.58 5.44
C GLU A 86 -12.00 7.92 6.67
N TYR A 87 -11.49 8.23 7.85
CA TYR A 87 -11.99 7.67 9.11
C TYR A 87 -11.76 8.63 10.28
N THR A 88 -12.56 8.49 11.32
CA THR A 88 -12.42 9.26 12.56
C THR A 88 -11.68 8.41 13.59
N THR A 89 -10.65 8.97 14.23
CA THR A 89 -9.93 8.28 15.31
C THR A 89 -10.80 8.17 16.57
N LYS A 90 -10.36 7.40 17.56
CA LYS A 90 -11.07 7.27 18.84
C LYS A 90 -11.21 8.60 19.59
N GLU A 91 -10.28 9.52 19.34
CA GLU A 91 -10.24 10.88 19.89
C GLU A 91 -11.12 11.88 19.10
N GLY A 92 -11.87 11.42 18.09
CA GLY A 92 -12.77 12.26 17.29
C GLY A 92 -12.08 13.03 16.16
N VAL A 93 -10.82 12.72 15.84
CA VAL A 93 -10.06 13.46 14.81
C VAL A 93 -10.27 12.81 13.44
N PRO A 94 -10.69 13.56 12.40
CA PRO A 94 -10.78 13.03 11.04
C PRO A 94 -9.37 12.78 10.48
N ARG A 95 -9.21 11.64 9.81
CA ARG A 95 -8.00 11.22 9.12
C ARG A 95 -8.32 10.77 7.71
N SER A 96 -7.33 10.88 6.84
CA SER A 96 -7.40 10.51 5.44
C SER A 96 -6.09 9.81 5.09
N ASP A 97 -6.20 8.55 4.68
CA ASP A 97 -5.07 7.71 4.28
C ASP A 97 -5.20 7.32 2.82
N LEU A 98 -4.07 7.20 2.13
CA LEU A 98 -4.04 6.66 0.77
C LEU A 98 -3.96 5.13 0.81
N GLU A 99 -4.94 4.49 0.17
CA GLU A 99 -5.07 3.04 0.07
C GLU A 99 -5.02 2.60 -1.40
N LEU A 100 -4.38 1.47 -1.66
CA LEU A 100 -4.42 0.77 -2.94
C LEU A 100 -5.07 -0.60 -2.72
N ARG A 101 -6.28 -0.77 -3.27
CA ARG A 101 -6.98 -2.06 -3.28
C ARG A 101 -6.45 -2.91 -4.43
N ALA A 102 -5.67 -3.94 -4.09
CA ALA A 102 -5.05 -4.81 -5.07
C ALA A 102 -6.09 -5.67 -5.82
N THR A 103 -5.88 -5.86 -7.12
CA THR A 103 -6.74 -6.65 -8.02
C THR A 103 -6.00 -7.78 -8.67
#